data_AF-A0A2P4SQJ1-F1
#
_entry.id   AF-A0A2P4SQJ1-F1
#
_cell.length_a   1.000
_cell.length_b   1.000
_cell.length_c   1.000
_cell.angle_alpha   90.00
_cell.angle_beta   90.00
_cell.angle_gamma   90.00
#
_symmetry.space_group_name_H-M   'P 1'
#
loop_
_entity.id
_entity.type
_entity.pdbx_description
1 polymer ?
#
loop_
_entity_poly.entity_id
_entity_poly.type
_entity_poly.pdbx_seq_one_letter_code
_entity_poly.pdbx_strand_id
1 'polypeptide(L)' 'MDEHNGSAEMPSVSQGRHGTVKCGWLRKQGGFVKTWHTRWFVLKGDQLYYFKDEDEIKPLVSDSPKLI' A
#
# COMPACT_ATOMS: atom_id res chain seq x y z
N MET A 1 -36.07 38.54 -1.43
CA MET A 1 -35.16 39.52 -0.82
C MET A 1 -35.16 39.14 0.64
N ASP A 2 -34.29 38.27 1.13
CA ASP A 2 -32.91 37.91 0.75
C ASP A 2 -32.72 36.46 1.26
N GLU A 3 -32.32 35.49 0.43
CA GLU A 3 -30.94 34.98 0.30
C GLU A 3 -30.25 34.56 1.62
N HIS A 4 -29.27 33.67 1.49
CA HIS A 4 -28.47 32.96 2.53
C HIS A 4 -29.17 31.70 3.08
N ASN A 5 -28.64 30.48 2.99
CA ASN A 5 -27.31 30.03 2.61
C ASN A 5 -27.46 28.53 2.33
N GLY A 6 -27.36 28.13 1.07
CA GLY A 6 -27.18 26.73 0.71
C GLY A 6 -25.81 26.29 1.24
N SER A 7 -25.78 25.70 2.43
CA SER A 7 -24.64 24.91 2.87
C SER A 7 -24.60 23.69 1.96
N ALA A 8 -23.95 23.86 0.81
CA ALA A 8 -23.46 22.77 0.00
C ALA A 8 -22.69 21.85 0.95
N GLU A 9 -23.28 20.67 1.19
CA GLU A 9 -22.56 19.54 1.74
C GLU A 9 -21.37 19.34 0.80
N MET A 10 -20.20 19.81 1.26
CA MET A 10 -18.94 19.51 0.62
C MET A 10 -18.92 17.99 0.49
N PRO A 11 -18.87 17.41 -0.72
CA PRO A 11 -18.62 15.99 -0.81
C PRO A 11 -17.32 15.81 -0.07
N SER A 12 -17.35 15.03 1.02
CA SER A 12 -16.16 14.58 1.70
C SER A 12 -15.23 14.13 0.58
N VAL A 13 -14.18 14.91 0.30
CA VAL A 13 -13.12 14.53 -0.61
C VAL A 13 -12.70 13.20 -0.02
N SER A 14 -13.15 12.13 -0.67
CA SER A 14 -12.91 10.77 -0.28
C SER A 14 -11.41 10.73 -0.20
N GLN A 15 -10.90 10.74 1.04
CA GLN A 15 -9.48 10.81 1.32
C GLN A 15 -8.87 9.73 0.46
N GLY A 16 -8.25 10.17 -0.63
CA GLY A 16 -7.93 9.29 -1.72
C GLY A 16 -7.05 8.21 -1.14
N ARG A 17 -7.38 6.97 -1.48
CA ARG A 17 -6.73 5.72 -1.07
C ARG A 17 -5.25 5.71 -1.48
N HIS A 18 -4.44 6.60 -0.94
CA HIS A 18 -3.06 6.86 -1.35
C HIS A 18 -2.07 6.63 -0.21
N GLY A 19 -2.53 6.03 0.89
CA GLY A 19 -1.70 5.43 1.93
C GLY A 19 -1.68 3.92 1.80
N THR A 20 -0.60 3.28 2.25
CA THR A 20 -0.56 1.83 2.47
C THR A 20 -1.84 1.38 3.18
N VAL A 21 -2.61 0.48 2.56
CA VAL A 21 -3.86 -0.05 3.11
C VAL A 21 -3.58 -0.98 4.28
N LYS A 22 -2.52 -1.80 4.16
CA LYS A 22 -2.06 -2.70 5.20
C LYS A 22 -0.61 -3.08 4.98
N CYS A 23 0.12 -3.31 6.07
CA CYS A 23 1.44 -3.91 6.05
C CYS A 23 1.59 -4.97 7.15
N GLY A 24 2.55 -5.88 7.00
CA GLY A 24 2.82 -6.91 7.98
C GLY A 24 3.71 -8.05 7.51
N TRP A 25 4.25 -8.80 8.47
CA TRP A 25 5.01 -10.02 8.20
C TRP A 25 4.09 -11.17 7.79
N LEU A 26 4.37 -11.77 6.63
CA LEU A 26 3.68 -12.99 6.15
C LEU A 26 4.69 -14.00 5.63
N ARG A 27 4.29 -15.28 5.57
CA ARG A 27 5.07 -16.34 4.94
C ARG A 27 4.66 -16.50 3.47
N LYS A 28 5.64 -16.49 2.57
CA LYS A 28 5.48 -16.69 1.13
C LYS A 28 6.24 -17.93 0.67
N GLN A 29 5.62 -18.72 -0.21
CA GLN A 29 6.29 -19.82 -0.88
C GLN A 29 7.14 -19.33 -2.06
N GLY A 30 8.34 -19.90 -2.21
CA GLY A 30 9.20 -19.66 -3.36
C GLY A 30 8.61 -20.21 -4.66
N GLY A 31 8.92 -19.54 -5.77
CA GLY A 31 8.43 -19.92 -7.10
C GLY A 31 9.11 -21.18 -7.62
N PHE A 32 10.45 -21.12 -7.71
CA PHE A 32 11.31 -22.19 -8.20
C PHE A 32 11.55 -23.26 -7.13
N VAL A 33 12.18 -22.88 -6.01
CA VAL A 33 12.32 -23.75 -4.83
C VAL A 33 11.11 -23.52 -3.92
N LYS A 34 10.41 -24.60 -3.54
CA LYS A 34 9.19 -24.55 -2.72
C LYS A 34 9.46 -24.33 -1.22
N THR A 35 10.39 -23.44 -0.89
CA THR A 35 10.69 -23.03 0.49
C THR A 35 9.75 -21.91 0.94
N TRP A 36 9.49 -21.84 2.24
CA TRP A 36 8.70 -20.77 2.85
C TRP A 36 9.62 -19.71 3.43
N HIS A 37 9.41 -18.45 3.05
CA HIS A 37 10.17 -17.30 3.54
C HIS A 37 9.26 -16.27 4.18
N THR A 38 9.71 -15.71 5.31
CA THR A 38 9.06 -14.55 5.93
C THR A 38 9.47 -13.29 5.15
N ARG A 39 8.49 -12.48 4.76
CA ARG A 39 8.69 -11.22 4.04
C ARG A 39 7.75 -10.16 4.61
N TRP A 40 8.19 -8.91 4.57
CA TRP A 40 7.36 -7.77 4.93
C TRP A 40 6.47 -7.41 3.74
N PHE A 41 5.16 -7.55 3.87
CA PHE A 41 4.22 -7.23 2.80
C PHE A 41 3.64 -5.83 2.98
N VAL A 42 3.42 -5.16 1.85
CA VAL A 42 2.85 -3.82 1.80
C VAL A 42 1.79 -3.78 0.70
N LEU A 43 0.53 -3.55 1.07
CA LEU A 43 -0.58 -3.37 0.14
C LEU A 43 -0.82 -1.87 -0.09
N LYS A 44 -0.65 -1.38 -1.31
CA LYS A 44 -0.91 0.01 -1.71
C LYS A 44 -1.86 0.02 -2.90
N GLY A 45 -3.08 0.56 -2.70
CA GLY A 45 -4.15 0.40 -3.68
C GLY A 45 -4.40 -1.08 -3.94
N ASP A 46 -4.30 -1.49 -5.21
CA ASP A 46 -4.49 -2.87 -5.66
C ASP A 46 -3.17 -3.62 -5.91
N GLN A 47 -2.04 -3.01 -5.53
CA GLN A 47 -0.71 -3.56 -5.73
C GLN A 47 -0.14 -4.11 -4.42
N LEU A 48 0.39 -5.34 -4.47
CA LEU A 48 1.03 -6.02 -3.35
C LEU A 48 2.53 -6.09 -3.56
N TYR A 49 3.27 -5.45 -2.65
CA TYR A 49 4.73 -5.48 -2.62
C TYR A 49 5.21 -6.36 -1.46
N TYR A 50 6.42 -6.90 -1.57
CA TYR A 50 7.08 -7.56 -0.46
C TYR A 50 8.58 -7.25 -0.42
N PHE A 51 9.12 -7.15 0.78
CA PHE A 51 10.51 -6.79 1.06
C PHE A 51 11.13 -7.84 2.00
N LYS A 52 12.47 -7.87 2.10
CA LYS A 52 13.11 -8.77 3.08
C LYS A 52 12.78 -8.32 4.50
N ASP A 53 12.83 -7.01 4.72
CA ASP A 53 12.64 -6.38 6.02
C ASP A 53 11.72 -5.15 5.95
N GLU A 54 11.26 -4.67 7.11
CA GLU A 54 10.41 -3.47 7.22
C GLU A 54 11.14 -2.19 6.80
N ASP A 55 12.45 -2.11 7.03
CA ASP A 55 13.26 -0.92 6.74
C ASP A 55 13.63 -0.76 5.26
N GLU A 56 13.49 -1.81 4.45
CA GLU A 56 13.71 -1.78 3.00
C GLU A 56 12.62 -0.98 2.25
N ILE A 57 11.63 -0.43 2.95
CA ILE A 57 10.67 0.54 2.39
C ILE A 57 11.38 1.85 1.96
N LYS A 58 12.64 2.07 2.38
CA LYS A 58 13.45 3.16 1.83
C LYS A 58 13.70 2.93 0.33
N PRO A 59 13.40 3.91 -0.55
CA PRO A 59 13.70 3.82 -1.97
C PRO A 59 15.22 3.87 -2.18
N LEU A 60 15.88 2.74 -1.97
CA LEU A 60 17.22 2.51 -2.48
C LEU A 60 17.06 2.25 -3.97
N VAL A 61 17.50 3.22 -4.75
CA VAL A 61 17.49 3.32 -6.21
C VAL A 61 18.22 2.17 -6.96
N SER A 62 18.17 0.92 -6.49
CA SER A 62 18.87 -0.19 -7.15
C SER A 62 18.25 -1.59 -7.07
N ASP A 63 17.23 -1.85 -6.25
CA ASP A 63 16.58 -3.18 -6.26
C ASP A 63 15.09 -3.04 -6.53
N SER A 64 14.73 -3.29 -7.79
CA SER A 64 13.36 -3.19 -8.27
C SER A 64 12.46 -4.15 -7.47
N PRO A 65 11.42 -3.65 -6.77
CA PRO A 65 10.49 -4.53 -6.07
C PRO A 65 9.80 -5.44 -7.08
N LYS A 66 9.89 -6.76 -6.85
CA LYS A 66 9.23 -7.75 -7.71
C LYS A 66 7.73 -7.73 -7.46
N LEU A 67 7.02 -7.04 -8.35
CA LEU A 67 5.58 -7.11 -8.47
C LEU A 67 5.19 -8.54 -8.87
N ILE A 68 4.21 -9.11 -8.18
CA ILE A 68 3.52 -10.33 -8.64
C ILE A 68 2.29 -9.93 -9.43
#